data_AF-A0A7W1ZUT8-F1
#
_entry.id   AF-A0A7W1ZUT8-F1
#
_cell.length_a   1.000
_cell.length_b   1.000
_cell.length_c   1.000
_cell.angle_alpha   90.00
_cell.angle_beta   90.00
_cell.angle_gamma   90.00
#
_symmetry.space_group_name_H-M   'P 1'
#
loop_
_entity.id
_entity.type
_entity.pdbx_description
1 polymer ?
#
loop_
_entity_poly.entity_id
_entity_poly.type
_entity_poly.pdbx_seq_one_letter_code
_entity_poly.pdbx_strand_id
1 'polypeptide(L)'
;MKELESILPKERIRSRLIDRVSFASDAGFYYLLPKAVVQPQSEEEIISLFRFSHQYKIPIVFRAGGTSLSGQSISDGILVDLSLYWKKLTVEQQGGLVRVQPGITGAMVNAYLKKHGRKIGPDPSSISAAMMGGILSNNASGMCCGTVNNSYHTTKYIRFILSGGQTYSTEHPEDYARFEKDNKDLSDGLNELRQTITNNASLHGKIREKYLTKTTVGYSLNAFIDYD
;
A
#
# COMPACT_ATOMS: atom_id res chain seq x y z
N MET A 1 -3.77 14.17 -21.60
CA MET A 1 -4.53 14.95 -20.58
C MET A 1 -6.03 14.81 -20.82
N LYS A 2 -6.52 15.05 -22.04
CA LYS A 2 -7.91 14.80 -22.43
C LYS A 2 -8.37 13.36 -22.16
N GLU A 3 -7.45 12.41 -22.25
CA GLU A 3 -7.68 10.99 -22.01
C GLU A 3 -7.78 10.65 -20.52
N LEU A 4 -7.23 11.49 -19.62
CA LEU A 4 -7.50 11.38 -18.19
C LEU A 4 -8.88 11.97 -17.85
N GLU A 5 -9.33 12.97 -18.59
CA GLU A 5 -10.66 13.60 -18.41
C GLU A 5 -11.82 12.65 -18.75
N SER A 6 -11.58 11.56 -19.50
CA SER A 6 -12.57 10.49 -19.69
C SER A 6 -12.66 9.53 -18.50
N ILE A 7 -11.68 9.57 -17.59
CA ILE A 7 -11.64 8.72 -16.38
C ILE A 7 -12.06 9.50 -15.15
N LEU A 8 -11.63 10.77 -15.06
CA LEU A 8 -11.79 11.63 -13.91
C LEU A 8 -12.30 13.01 -14.33
N PRO A 9 -13.16 13.67 -13.54
CA PRO A 9 -13.45 15.09 -13.68
C PRO A 9 -12.18 15.93 -13.67
N LYS A 10 -12.18 17.01 -14.44
CA LYS A 10 -11.03 17.90 -14.64
C LYS A 10 -10.46 18.45 -13.33
N GLU A 11 -11.31 18.69 -12.33
CA GLU A 11 -10.94 19.24 -11.03
C GLU A 11 -10.09 18.27 -10.19
N ARG A 12 -10.16 16.97 -10.51
CA ARG A 12 -9.38 15.90 -9.86
C ARG A 12 -8.13 15.51 -10.65
N ILE A 13 -7.79 16.30 -11.68
CA ILE A 13 -6.59 16.14 -12.50
C ILE A 13 -5.74 17.41 -12.36
N ARG A 14 -4.61 17.31 -11.67
CA ARG A 14 -3.69 18.40 -11.39
C ARG A 14 -2.48 18.33 -12.32
N SER A 15 -2.43 19.19 -13.32
CA SER A 15 -1.35 19.23 -14.31
C SER A 15 -0.62 20.56 -14.43
N ARG A 16 -1.07 21.59 -13.69
CA ARG A 16 -0.35 22.86 -13.65
C ARG A 16 0.99 22.65 -12.97
N LEU A 17 2.00 23.41 -13.38
CA LEU A 17 3.35 23.27 -12.82
C LEU A 17 3.36 23.40 -11.29
N ILE A 18 2.62 24.37 -10.75
CA ILE A 18 2.51 24.57 -9.29
C ILE A 18 1.97 23.33 -8.57
N ASP A 19 0.96 22.68 -9.15
CA ASP A 19 0.40 21.47 -8.56
C ASP A 19 1.43 20.34 -8.63
N ARG A 20 2.05 20.12 -9.80
CA ARG A 20 3.04 19.05 -9.99
C ARG A 20 4.26 19.21 -9.07
N VAL A 21 4.77 20.43 -8.91
CA VAL A 21 5.91 20.73 -8.02
C VAL A 21 5.55 20.46 -6.57
N SER A 22 4.31 20.77 -6.13
CA SER A 22 3.88 20.50 -4.75
C SER A 22 3.84 19.00 -4.38
N PHE A 23 3.86 18.12 -5.39
CA PHE A 23 3.89 16.67 -5.23
C PHE A 23 5.19 16.01 -5.69
N ALA A 24 6.19 16.81 -6.09
CA ALA A 24 7.42 16.30 -6.69
C ALA A 24 8.41 15.72 -5.66
N SER A 25 8.22 16.03 -4.38
CA SER A 25 8.98 15.45 -3.26
C SER A 25 8.06 14.71 -2.28
N ASP A 26 8.65 13.79 -1.53
CA ASP A 26 8.08 13.31 -0.26
C ASP A 26 8.87 13.90 0.91
N ALA A 27 8.88 13.25 2.08
CA ALA A 27 9.64 13.72 3.23
C ALA A 27 11.16 13.44 3.10
N GLY A 28 11.58 12.72 2.06
CA GLY A 28 12.99 12.49 1.73
C GLY A 28 13.63 13.63 0.95
N PHE A 29 14.88 13.41 0.54
CA PHE A 29 15.66 14.35 -0.28
C PHE A 29 15.53 14.10 -1.79
N TYR A 30 14.69 13.14 -2.19
CA TYR A 30 14.47 12.79 -3.59
C TYR A 30 13.43 13.71 -4.24
N TYR A 31 13.56 13.88 -5.55
CA TYR A 31 12.67 14.73 -6.35
C TYR A 31 12.40 14.11 -7.71
N LEU A 32 11.13 13.95 -8.06
CA LEU A 32 10.67 13.56 -9.39
C LEU A 32 9.39 14.34 -9.72
N LEU A 33 9.39 15.06 -10.84
CA LEU A 33 8.26 15.90 -11.23
C LEU A 33 7.22 15.08 -12.01
N PRO A 34 6.03 14.78 -11.45
CA PRO A 34 5.02 13.97 -12.14
C PRO A 34 4.51 14.70 -13.38
N LYS A 35 4.06 13.97 -14.40
CA LYS A 35 3.33 14.52 -15.56
C LYS A 35 1.98 15.11 -15.14
N ALA A 36 1.29 14.45 -14.23
CA ALA A 36 0.07 14.92 -13.58
C ALA A 36 -0.14 14.21 -12.24
N VAL A 37 -0.89 14.83 -11.35
CA VAL A 37 -1.41 14.22 -10.14
C VAL A 37 -2.90 13.99 -10.32
N VAL A 38 -3.39 12.80 -10.03
CA VAL A 38 -4.80 12.42 -10.19
C VAL A 38 -5.39 11.97 -8.86
N GLN A 39 -6.65 12.31 -8.61
CA GLN A 39 -7.30 12.09 -7.32
C GLN A 39 -8.55 11.20 -7.49
N PRO A 40 -8.39 9.88 -7.66
CA PRO A 40 -9.52 8.96 -7.83
C PRO A 40 -10.31 8.76 -6.53
N GLN A 41 -11.58 8.43 -6.66
CA GLN A 41 -12.53 8.22 -5.55
C GLN A 41 -13.16 6.83 -5.52
N SER A 42 -12.95 6.01 -6.56
CA SER A 42 -13.53 4.66 -6.67
C SER A 42 -12.56 3.65 -7.26
N GLU A 43 -12.84 2.36 -7.06
CA GLU A 43 -12.02 1.26 -7.60
C GLU A 43 -12.06 1.27 -9.14
N GLU A 44 -13.19 1.62 -9.75
CA GLU A 44 -13.36 1.68 -11.22
C GLU A 44 -12.46 2.73 -11.86
N GLU A 45 -12.26 3.87 -11.19
CA GLU A 45 -11.32 4.90 -11.63
C GLU A 45 -9.87 4.42 -11.51
N ILE A 46 -9.52 3.70 -10.44
CA ILE A 46 -8.19 3.08 -10.26
C ILE A 46 -7.92 2.07 -11.37
N ILE A 47 -8.88 1.19 -11.66
CA ILE A 47 -8.78 0.19 -12.72
C ILE A 47 -8.63 0.87 -14.08
N SER A 48 -9.35 1.97 -14.32
CA SER A 48 -9.22 2.76 -15.54
C SER A 48 -7.85 3.44 -15.67
N LEU A 49 -7.26 3.89 -14.55
CA LEU A 49 -5.90 4.43 -14.52
C LEU A 49 -4.84 3.35 -14.82
N PHE A 50 -5.03 2.11 -14.37
CA PHE A 50 -4.17 1.00 -14.78
C PHE A 50 -4.25 0.75 -16.29
N ARG A 51 -5.45 0.73 -16.88
CA ARG A 51 -5.61 0.61 -18.34
C ARG A 51 -4.93 1.76 -19.08
N PHE A 52 -5.09 2.99 -18.60
CA PHE A 52 -4.40 4.17 -19.13
C PHE A 52 -2.88 3.98 -19.09
N SER A 53 -2.32 3.53 -17.96
CA SER A 53 -0.89 3.27 -17.81
C SER A 53 -0.37 2.27 -18.84
N HIS A 54 -1.07 1.14 -19.01
CA HIS A 54 -0.70 0.09 -19.97
C HIS A 54 -0.76 0.56 -21.43
N GLN A 55 -1.80 1.34 -21.77
CA GLN A 55 -2.01 1.85 -23.12
C GLN A 55 -0.94 2.88 -23.50
N TYR A 56 -0.68 3.85 -22.63
CA TYR A 56 0.22 4.97 -22.92
C TYR A 56 1.67 4.73 -22.48
N LYS A 57 1.95 3.60 -21.84
CA LYS A 57 3.27 3.26 -21.27
C LYS A 57 3.79 4.33 -20.31
N ILE A 58 2.88 4.93 -19.53
CA ILE A 58 3.20 5.93 -18.51
C ILE A 58 3.11 5.28 -17.13
N PRO A 59 4.20 5.25 -16.33
CA PRO A 59 4.16 4.63 -15.01
C PRO A 59 3.21 5.37 -14.08
N ILE A 60 2.62 4.64 -13.14
CA ILE A 60 1.76 5.21 -12.09
C ILE A 60 2.33 4.86 -10.72
N VAL A 61 2.29 5.82 -9.80
CA VAL A 61 2.70 5.61 -8.40
C VAL A 61 1.60 6.12 -7.50
N PHE A 62 1.23 5.31 -6.50
CA PHE A 62 0.22 5.70 -5.52
C PHE A 62 0.86 6.48 -4.38
N ARG A 63 0.20 7.56 -3.99
CA ARG A 63 0.58 8.41 -2.85
C ARG A 63 -0.58 8.52 -1.89
N ALA A 64 -0.27 8.38 -0.60
CA ALA A 64 -1.17 8.72 0.49
C ALA A 64 -0.60 9.94 1.25
N GLY A 65 -0.07 9.76 2.45
CA GLY A 65 0.46 10.87 3.26
C GLY A 65 1.75 11.51 2.73
N GLY A 66 2.48 10.86 1.81
CA GLY A 66 3.71 11.44 1.25
C GLY A 66 4.86 11.58 2.25
N THR A 67 4.87 10.76 3.30
CA THR A 67 5.83 10.85 4.42
C THR A 67 7.00 9.88 4.31
N SER A 68 7.22 9.26 3.14
CA SER A 68 8.38 8.39 2.91
C SER A 68 9.67 9.24 2.91
N LEU A 69 10.77 8.63 3.35
CA LEU A 69 12.11 9.23 3.31
C LEU A 69 12.96 8.71 2.13
N SER A 70 12.41 7.80 1.33
CA SER A 70 13.15 7.01 0.34
C SER A 70 12.63 7.19 -1.08
N GLY A 71 11.82 8.22 -1.36
CA GLY A 71 11.31 8.49 -2.71
C GLY A 71 10.24 7.50 -3.19
N GLN A 72 9.60 6.75 -2.29
CA GLN A 72 8.64 5.70 -2.65
C GLN A 72 7.27 6.26 -3.06
N SER A 73 7.02 7.55 -2.80
CA SER A 73 5.73 8.20 -3.02
C SER A 73 5.80 9.37 -4.00
N ILE A 74 6.77 9.32 -4.92
CA ILE A 74 7.01 10.29 -5.99
C ILE A 74 7.15 9.57 -7.33
N SER A 75 6.99 10.29 -8.44
CA SER A 75 7.07 9.73 -9.79
C SER A 75 7.29 10.83 -10.82
N ASP A 76 7.91 10.49 -11.95
CA ASP A 76 7.94 11.30 -13.17
C ASP A 76 6.79 10.94 -14.15
N GLY A 77 5.94 9.98 -13.79
CA GLY A 77 4.74 9.54 -14.49
C GLY A 77 3.46 10.17 -13.96
N ILE A 78 2.41 9.37 -13.76
CA ILE A 78 1.17 9.82 -13.10
C ILE A 78 1.26 9.50 -11.60
N LEU A 79 1.09 10.52 -10.77
CA LEU A 79 1.00 10.33 -9.33
C LEU A 79 -0.48 10.20 -8.93
N VAL A 80 -0.86 9.09 -8.33
CA VAL A 80 -2.23 8.80 -7.92
C VAL A 80 -2.39 9.11 -6.43
N ASP A 81 -2.98 10.26 -6.13
CA ASP A 81 -3.19 10.74 -4.77
C ASP A 81 -4.50 10.20 -4.17
N LEU A 82 -4.36 9.30 -3.18
CA LEU A 82 -5.47 8.68 -2.45
C LEU A 82 -5.84 9.45 -1.17
N SER A 83 -5.13 10.54 -0.85
CA SER A 83 -5.23 11.24 0.43
C SER A 83 -6.55 12.00 0.65
N LEU A 84 -7.38 12.16 -0.38
CA LEU A 84 -8.63 12.93 -0.29
C LEU A 84 -9.87 12.05 -0.08
N TYR A 85 -10.10 11.08 -0.96
CA TYR A 85 -11.39 10.38 -1.08
C TYR A 85 -11.43 9.01 -0.39
N TRP A 86 -10.28 8.43 -0.04
CA TRP A 86 -10.18 7.07 0.51
C TRP A 86 -10.07 7.08 2.05
N LYS A 87 -11.05 7.66 2.74
CA LYS A 87 -10.99 7.90 4.20
C LYS A 87 -12.00 7.10 5.04
N LYS A 88 -12.73 6.14 4.45
CA LYS A 88 -13.69 5.34 5.21
C LYS A 88 -12.98 4.54 6.30
N LEU A 89 -13.64 4.46 7.46
CA LEU A 89 -13.20 3.69 8.62
C LEU A 89 -14.42 3.06 9.29
N THR A 90 -14.29 1.78 9.67
CA THR A 90 -15.27 1.06 10.47
C THR A 90 -14.56 0.39 11.63
N VAL A 91 -14.99 0.68 12.86
CA VAL A 91 -14.53 -0.03 14.06
C VAL A 91 -15.42 -1.24 14.26
N GLU A 92 -14.83 -2.42 14.43
CA GLU A 92 -15.51 -3.69 14.58
C GLU A 92 -15.13 -4.33 15.92
N GLN A 93 -15.97 -5.24 16.43
CA GLN A 93 -15.67 -6.05 17.62
C GLN A 93 -15.17 -5.24 18.83
N GLN A 94 -15.81 -4.10 19.13
CA GLN A 94 -15.40 -3.19 20.21
C GLN A 94 -13.91 -2.79 20.15
N GLY A 95 -13.39 -2.53 18.94
CA GLY A 95 -12.00 -2.13 18.72
C GLY A 95 -11.01 -3.29 18.64
N GLY A 96 -11.48 -4.54 18.68
CA GLY A 96 -10.65 -5.71 18.35
C GLY A 96 -10.21 -5.75 16.89
N LEU A 97 -10.99 -5.12 16.00
CA LEU A 97 -10.65 -4.93 14.58
C LEU A 97 -11.02 -3.52 14.12
N VAL A 98 -10.29 -3.03 13.12
CA VAL A 98 -10.62 -1.78 12.43
C VAL A 98 -10.38 -1.95 10.94
N ARG A 99 -11.39 -1.60 10.15
CA ARG A 99 -11.33 -1.57 8.69
C ARG A 99 -11.09 -0.14 8.25
N VAL A 100 -10.09 0.07 7.40
CA VAL A 100 -9.65 1.41 6.99
C VAL A 100 -9.36 1.45 5.51
N GLN A 101 -9.72 2.55 4.86
CA GLN A 101 -9.22 2.90 3.53
C GLN A 101 -7.84 3.57 3.61
N PRO A 102 -7.05 3.57 2.52
CA PRO A 102 -5.63 3.95 2.57
C PRO A 102 -5.35 5.43 2.92
N GLY A 103 -6.32 6.33 2.77
CA GLY A 103 -6.17 7.79 2.91
C GLY A 103 -6.45 8.35 4.31
N ILE A 104 -6.71 7.51 5.32
CA ILE A 104 -6.87 7.94 6.71
C ILE A 104 -5.54 7.90 7.48
N THR A 105 -5.25 8.90 8.32
CA THR A 105 -4.01 8.91 9.12
C THR A 105 -4.07 7.93 10.27
N GLY A 106 -2.93 7.35 10.65
CA GLY A 106 -2.86 6.44 11.81
C GLY A 106 -3.33 7.12 13.10
N ALA A 107 -3.06 8.42 13.27
CA ALA A 107 -3.53 9.20 14.40
C ALA A 107 -5.06 9.30 14.46
N MET A 108 -5.71 9.50 13.29
CA MET A 108 -7.17 9.50 13.22
C MET A 108 -7.74 8.13 13.56
N VAL A 109 -7.16 7.03 13.04
CA VAL A 109 -7.58 5.67 13.41
C VAL A 109 -7.52 5.47 14.93
N ASN A 110 -6.42 5.87 15.57
CA ASN A 110 -6.26 5.78 17.02
C ASN A 110 -7.27 6.65 17.79
N ALA A 111 -7.64 7.81 17.27
CA ALA A 111 -8.69 8.63 17.88
C ALA A 111 -10.04 7.91 17.91
N TYR A 112 -10.42 7.18 16.84
CA TYR A 112 -11.63 6.36 16.81
C TYR A 112 -11.56 5.16 17.76
N LEU A 113 -10.38 4.54 17.90
CA LEU A 113 -10.18 3.39 18.79
C LEU A 113 -10.07 3.76 20.27
N LYS A 114 -9.74 5.01 20.60
CA LYS A 114 -9.53 5.48 21.97
C LYS A 114 -10.71 5.17 22.90
N LYS A 115 -11.95 5.35 22.41
CA LYS A 115 -13.18 5.07 23.19
C LYS A 115 -13.35 3.59 23.55
N HIS A 116 -12.64 2.70 22.87
CA HIS A 116 -12.61 1.26 23.13
C HIS A 116 -11.38 0.82 23.93
N GLY A 117 -10.53 1.76 24.37
CA GLY A 117 -9.26 1.44 25.05
C GLY A 117 -8.24 0.73 24.15
N ARG A 118 -8.33 0.93 22.83
CA ARG A 118 -7.49 0.28 21.82
C ARG A 118 -6.72 1.30 20.98
N LYS A 119 -5.69 0.82 20.30
CA LYS A 119 -4.92 1.54 19.28
C LYS A 119 -4.41 0.55 18.23
N ILE A 120 -4.07 1.02 17.03
CA ILE A 120 -3.36 0.21 16.04
C ILE A 120 -1.95 -0.12 16.54
N GLY A 121 -1.41 -1.27 16.10
CA GLY A 121 -0.05 -1.69 16.44
C GLY A 121 1.02 -0.75 15.88
N PRO A 122 1.04 -0.48 14.56
CA PRO A 122 2.00 0.42 13.94
C PRO A 122 1.99 1.83 14.53
N ASP A 123 3.16 2.32 14.93
CA ASP A 123 3.34 3.62 15.57
C ASP A 123 4.45 4.48 14.93
N PRO A 124 4.48 4.67 13.61
CA PRO A 124 5.53 5.46 12.96
C PRO A 124 5.64 6.86 13.58
N SER A 125 6.85 7.42 13.63
CA SER A 125 7.08 8.77 14.18
C SER A 125 6.22 9.85 13.49
N SER A 126 5.88 9.63 12.22
CA SER A 126 5.03 10.48 11.41
C SER A 126 3.53 10.15 11.51
N ILE A 127 3.06 9.39 12.50
CA ILE A 127 1.66 8.87 12.59
C ILE A 127 0.56 9.94 12.45
N SER A 128 0.84 11.21 12.78
CA SER A 128 -0.07 12.33 12.58
C SER A 128 -0.32 12.67 11.11
N ALA A 129 0.65 12.42 10.23
CA ALA A 129 0.60 12.64 8.79
C ALA A 129 0.62 11.36 7.95
N ALA A 130 1.21 10.28 8.48
CA ALA A 130 1.28 8.98 7.82
C ALA A 130 -0.12 8.37 7.72
N MET A 131 -0.49 8.03 6.49
CA MET A 131 -1.78 7.42 6.18
C MET A 131 -1.67 5.90 6.09
N MET A 132 -2.76 5.21 6.38
CA MET A 132 -2.81 3.74 6.52
C MET A 132 -2.28 3.00 5.29
N GLY A 133 -2.49 3.52 4.09
CA GLY A 133 -1.92 2.93 2.86
C GLY A 133 -0.39 2.90 2.91
N GLY A 134 0.25 4.02 3.26
CA GLY A 134 1.70 4.08 3.39
C GLY A 134 2.24 3.28 4.57
N ILE A 135 1.53 3.27 5.70
CA ILE A 135 1.87 2.48 6.90
C ILE A 135 1.89 0.98 6.57
N LEU A 136 0.89 0.51 5.82
CA LEU A 136 0.79 -0.88 5.42
C LEU A 136 1.86 -1.23 4.36
N SER A 137 1.97 -0.45 3.28
CA SER A 137 2.90 -0.72 2.18
C SER A 137 4.37 -0.74 2.59
N ASN A 138 4.74 0.00 3.65
CA ASN A 138 6.12 0.06 4.14
C ASN A 138 6.37 -0.81 5.37
N ASN A 139 5.39 -1.60 5.81
CA ASN A 139 5.42 -2.28 7.10
C ASN A 139 5.92 -1.35 8.22
N ALA A 140 5.42 -0.11 8.22
CA ALA A 140 5.95 0.94 9.05
C ALA A 140 5.83 0.57 10.52
N SER A 141 6.90 0.81 11.28
CA SER A 141 6.98 0.55 12.71
C SER A 141 7.64 1.73 13.39
N GLY A 142 7.28 1.96 14.66
CA GLY A 142 7.92 2.94 15.51
C GLY A 142 8.66 2.29 16.68
N MET A 143 9.11 3.14 17.59
CA MET A 143 9.96 2.74 18.70
C MET A 143 9.22 1.84 19.71
N CYS A 144 7.89 1.98 19.86
CA CYS A 144 7.14 1.25 20.88
C CYS A 144 6.51 -0.05 20.35
N CYS A 145 6.27 -0.21 19.05
CA CYS A 145 5.63 -1.43 18.52
C CYS A 145 6.59 -2.63 18.36
N GLY A 146 7.91 -2.37 18.27
CA GLY A 146 8.91 -3.41 18.01
C GLY A 146 8.63 -4.20 16.73
N THR A 147 9.10 -5.45 16.67
CA THR A 147 8.84 -6.38 15.55
C THR A 147 7.55 -7.17 15.71
N VAL A 148 6.82 -7.02 16.82
CA VAL A 148 5.65 -7.84 17.16
C VAL A 148 4.35 -7.16 16.73
N ASN A 149 4.29 -5.83 16.79
CA ASN A 149 3.07 -5.08 16.51
C ASN A 149 3.18 -4.21 15.24
N ASN A 150 4.02 -4.61 14.28
CA ASN A 150 4.10 -3.93 12.98
C ASN A 150 2.88 -4.29 12.09
N SER A 151 2.80 -3.67 10.90
CA SER A 151 1.67 -3.89 9.99
C SER A 151 1.57 -5.36 9.56
N TYR A 152 2.70 -6.02 9.35
CA TYR A 152 2.76 -7.43 8.95
C TYR A 152 2.04 -8.36 9.93
N HIS A 153 2.28 -8.20 11.25
CA HIS A 153 1.66 -9.07 12.27
C HIS A 153 0.26 -8.64 12.69
N THR A 154 -0.13 -7.39 12.43
CA THR A 154 -1.41 -6.83 12.88
C THR A 154 -2.47 -6.75 11.79
N THR A 155 -2.09 -6.98 10.53
CA THR A 155 -3.03 -7.05 9.42
C THR A 155 -3.75 -8.40 9.42
N LYS A 156 -5.07 -8.38 9.57
CA LYS A 156 -5.90 -9.58 9.51
C LYS A 156 -6.39 -9.89 8.09
N TYR A 157 -6.83 -8.86 7.37
CA TYR A 157 -7.34 -8.97 6.01
C TYR A 157 -6.84 -7.81 5.15
N ILE A 158 -6.69 -8.05 3.85
CA ILE A 158 -6.36 -7.02 2.87
C ILE A 158 -7.25 -7.17 1.63
N ARG A 159 -7.78 -6.05 1.15
CA ARG A 159 -8.41 -5.94 -0.17
C ARG A 159 -7.47 -5.18 -1.09
N PHE A 160 -7.23 -5.70 -2.29
CA PHE A 160 -6.26 -5.14 -3.23
C PHE A 160 -6.74 -5.22 -4.68
N ILE A 161 -6.12 -4.40 -5.54
CA ILE A 161 -6.37 -4.34 -6.99
C ILE A 161 -5.03 -4.59 -7.68
N LEU A 162 -4.98 -5.58 -8.58
CA LEU A 162 -3.81 -5.84 -9.40
C LEU A 162 -3.74 -4.88 -10.59
N SER A 163 -2.56 -4.77 -11.20
CA SER A 163 -2.34 -3.90 -12.36
C SER A 163 -3.14 -4.30 -13.62
N GLY A 164 -3.68 -5.52 -13.66
CA GLY A 164 -4.65 -5.97 -14.67
C GLY A 164 -6.09 -5.51 -14.39
N GLY A 165 -6.36 -4.90 -13.23
CA GLY A 165 -7.67 -4.42 -12.81
C GLY A 165 -8.50 -5.39 -11.99
N GLN A 166 -8.03 -6.63 -11.79
CA GLN A 166 -8.73 -7.61 -10.95
C GLN A 166 -8.63 -7.20 -9.47
N THR A 167 -9.74 -7.32 -8.74
CA THR A 167 -9.81 -7.00 -7.31
C THR A 167 -9.91 -8.28 -6.49
N TYR A 168 -9.27 -8.38 -5.32
CA TYR A 168 -9.35 -9.54 -4.43
C TYR A 168 -9.42 -9.09 -2.96
N SER A 169 -9.95 -9.94 -2.09
CA SER A 169 -9.97 -9.77 -0.64
C SER A 169 -9.56 -11.04 0.08
N THR A 170 -8.58 -10.97 0.98
CA THR A 170 -8.18 -12.14 1.80
C THR A 170 -9.19 -12.47 2.90
N GLU A 171 -10.25 -11.67 3.05
CA GLU A 171 -11.38 -11.99 3.92
C GLU A 171 -12.32 -13.04 3.29
N HIS A 172 -12.23 -13.25 1.98
CA HIS A 172 -13.14 -14.07 1.19
C HIS A 172 -12.39 -15.33 0.69
N PRO A 173 -12.64 -16.53 1.26
CA PRO A 173 -11.94 -17.75 0.86
C PRO A 173 -12.05 -18.10 -0.63
N GLU A 174 -13.15 -17.73 -1.27
CA GLU A 174 -13.37 -17.90 -2.71
C GLU A 174 -12.39 -17.11 -3.58
N ASP A 175 -11.84 -16.00 -3.07
CA ASP A 175 -10.89 -15.18 -3.79
C ASP A 175 -9.50 -15.83 -3.90
N TYR A 176 -9.18 -16.82 -3.06
CA TYR A 176 -7.92 -17.56 -3.12
C TYR A 176 -7.87 -18.40 -4.40
N ALA A 177 -8.85 -19.28 -4.59
CA ALA A 177 -8.97 -20.10 -5.80
C ALA A 177 -9.14 -19.24 -7.05
N ARG A 178 -9.88 -18.13 -6.95
CA ARG A 178 -10.05 -17.19 -8.06
C ARG A 178 -8.73 -16.49 -8.42
N PHE A 179 -7.93 -16.09 -7.45
CA PHE A 179 -6.62 -15.49 -7.69
C PHE A 179 -5.68 -16.45 -8.41
N GLU A 180 -5.59 -17.70 -7.95
CA GLU A 180 -4.74 -18.74 -8.57
C GLU A 180 -5.14 -19.03 -10.01
N LYS A 181 -6.46 -19.08 -10.28
CA LYS A 181 -7.00 -19.30 -11.62
C LYS A 181 -6.77 -18.11 -12.55
N ASP A 182 -7.12 -16.91 -12.09
CA ASP A 182 -7.13 -15.70 -12.93
C ASP A 182 -5.70 -15.14 -13.15
N ASN A 183 -4.77 -15.39 -12.22
CA ASN A 183 -3.39 -14.89 -12.26
C ASN A 183 -2.38 -16.02 -12.15
N LYS A 184 -2.57 -17.05 -12.98
CA LYS A 184 -1.80 -18.29 -12.91
C LYS A 184 -0.29 -18.06 -12.87
N ASP A 185 0.25 -17.23 -13.76
CA ASP A 185 1.70 -16.97 -13.83
C ASP A 185 2.25 -16.36 -12.54
N LEU A 186 1.50 -15.42 -11.92
CA LEU A 186 1.89 -14.80 -10.65
C LEU A 186 1.80 -15.81 -9.51
N SER A 187 0.72 -16.59 -9.47
CA SER A 187 0.51 -17.64 -8.47
C SER A 187 1.59 -18.73 -8.54
N ASP A 188 1.83 -19.27 -9.72
CA ASP A 188 2.86 -20.28 -9.97
C ASP A 188 4.24 -19.75 -9.59
N GLY A 189 4.59 -18.53 -10.00
CA GLY A 189 5.87 -17.92 -9.66
C GLY A 189 6.07 -17.71 -8.15
N LEU A 190 5.02 -17.31 -7.42
CA LEU A 190 5.07 -17.21 -5.96
C LEU A 190 5.27 -18.59 -5.30
N ASN A 191 4.60 -19.62 -5.81
CA ASN A 191 4.75 -20.99 -5.32
C ASN A 191 6.13 -21.57 -5.63
N GLU A 192 6.70 -21.28 -6.81
CA GLU A 192 8.06 -21.69 -7.18
C GLU A 192 9.10 -21.00 -6.28
N LEU A 193 8.96 -19.70 -6.01
CA LEU A 193 9.80 -18.99 -5.06
C LEU A 193 9.72 -19.61 -3.66
N ARG A 194 8.51 -19.96 -3.21
CA ARG A 194 8.31 -20.62 -1.93
C ARG A 194 9.01 -21.96 -1.87
N GLN A 195 8.81 -22.83 -2.87
CA GLN A 195 9.47 -24.14 -2.95
C GLN A 195 10.99 -24.00 -2.97
N THR A 196 11.51 -23.02 -3.71
CA THR A 196 12.95 -22.73 -3.77
C THR A 196 13.51 -22.36 -2.40
N ILE A 197 12.78 -21.53 -1.64
CA ILE A 197 13.17 -21.13 -0.29
C ILE A 197 13.10 -22.32 0.68
N THR A 198 12.00 -23.06 0.68
CA THR A 198 11.78 -24.19 1.61
C THR A 198 12.76 -25.34 1.35
N ASN A 199 13.08 -25.62 0.09
CA ASN A 199 14.02 -26.68 -0.29
C ASN A 199 15.50 -26.28 -0.12
N ASN A 200 15.78 -25.04 0.30
CA ASN A 200 17.14 -24.53 0.49
C ASN A 200 17.32 -24.00 1.91
N ALA A 201 17.81 -24.86 2.81
CA ALA A 201 18.03 -24.52 4.22
C ALA A 201 18.93 -23.30 4.43
N SER A 202 19.89 -23.05 3.53
CA SER A 202 20.76 -21.87 3.57
C SER A 202 19.98 -20.58 3.27
N LEU A 203 19.14 -20.57 2.23
CA LEU A 203 18.27 -19.44 1.91
C LEU A 203 17.24 -19.19 3.01
N HIS A 204 16.59 -20.26 3.48
CA HIS A 204 15.64 -20.20 4.59
C HIS A 204 16.30 -19.58 5.84
N GLY A 205 17.47 -20.08 6.24
CA GLY A 205 18.24 -19.56 7.38
C GLY A 205 18.60 -18.08 7.21
N LYS A 206 19.05 -17.69 6.02
CA LYS A 206 19.40 -16.30 5.70
C LYS A 206 18.19 -15.36 5.77
N ILE A 207 17.02 -15.78 5.29
CA ILE A 207 15.78 -14.99 5.40
C ILE A 207 15.42 -14.79 6.87
N ARG A 208 15.47 -15.86 7.68
CA ARG A 208 15.19 -15.79 9.12
C ARG A 208 16.17 -14.85 9.83
N GLU A 209 17.47 -14.99 9.57
CA GLU A 209 18.52 -14.14 10.16
C GLU A 209 18.34 -12.67 9.79
N LYS A 210 18.09 -12.38 8.50
CA LYS A 210 17.86 -11.01 8.03
C LYS A 210 16.61 -10.39 8.64
N TYR A 211 15.57 -11.16 8.88
CA TYR A 211 14.35 -10.65 9.52
C TYR A 211 14.56 -10.27 11.00
N LEU A 212 15.51 -10.90 11.69
CA LEU A 212 15.86 -10.54 13.08
C LEU A 212 16.53 -9.17 13.17
N THR A 213 17.24 -8.76 12.12
CA THR A 213 17.72 -7.38 12.00
C THR A 213 16.53 -6.47 11.68
N LYS A 214 16.26 -5.43 12.49
CA LYS A 214 15.15 -4.46 12.31
C LYS A 214 15.32 -3.55 11.07
N THR A 215 15.87 -4.08 9.99
CA THR A 215 16.07 -3.41 8.71
C THR A 215 15.26 -4.15 7.67
N THR A 216 14.03 -3.72 7.45
CA THR A 216 13.19 -4.19 6.34
C THR A 216 13.44 -3.30 5.13
N VAL A 217 14.45 -3.64 4.32
CA VAL A 217 14.63 -3.08 2.98
C VAL A 217 14.20 -4.12 1.95
N GLY A 218 13.46 -3.70 0.93
CA GLY A 218 12.95 -4.58 -0.11
C GLY A 218 11.70 -5.35 0.30
N TYR A 219 11.53 -6.55 -0.25
CA TYR A 219 10.35 -7.38 -0.04
C TYR A 219 10.40 -8.14 1.29
N SER A 220 9.25 -8.29 1.95
CA SER A 220 9.10 -9.04 3.20
C SER A 220 9.14 -10.56 2.95
N LEU A 221 10.30 -11.08 2.55
CA LEU A 221 10.47 -12.49 2.18
C LEU A 221 10.20 -13.47 3.31
N ASN A 222 10.19 -13.01 4.57
CA ASN A 222 9.81 -13.83 5.72
C ASN A 222 8.38 -14.40 5.59
N ALA A 223 7.50 -13.77 4.82
CA ALA A 223 6.17 -14.28 4.54
C ALA A 223 6.18 -15.69 3.91
N PHE A 224 7.22 -16.05 3.15
CA PHE A 224 7.35 -17.39 2.55
C PHE A 224 7.68 -18.49 3.54
N ILE A 225 8.18 -18.15 4.73
CA ILE A 225 8.64 -19.11 5.75
C ILE A 225 7.79 -19.09 7.04
N ASP A 226 6.98 -18.06 7.23
CA ASP A 226 6.14 -17.91 8.44
C ASP A 226 4.76 -18.56 8.30
N TYR A 227 4.35 -18.95 7.08
CA TYR A 227 3.02 -19.49 6.78
C TYR A 227 3.08 -20.77 5.93
N ASP A 228 2.08 -21.64 6.14
CA ASP A 228 1.85 -22.91 5.44
C ASP A 228 0.94 -22.77 4.21
#